data_AF-A0A2V2Z3C9-F1
#
_entry.id   AF-A0A2V2Z3C9-F1
#
_cell.length_a   1.000
_cell.length_b   1.000
_cell.length_c   1.000
_cell.angle_alpha   90.00
_cell.angle_beta   90.00
_cell.angle_gamma   90.00
#
_symmetry.space_group_name_H-M   'P 1'
#
loop_
_entity.id
_entity.type
_entity.pdbx_description
1 polymer ?
#
loop_
_entity_poly.entity_id
_entity_poly.type
_entity_poly.pdbx_seq_one_letter_code
_entity_poly.pdbx_strand_id
1 'polypeptide(L)'
;MTIAIIIWLLFVTAFTLVLRYIRVRQQQLKSTILREIGLSISPVTALLGVGLDDIGYMRHISYIHEKYGEIPIIVLYKGPAWKADLMQRKLSSSVQVIVDEEAELLRKLELTDLPSYLITDQAYRIREHSRIFDAV
;
A
#
# COMPACT_ATOMS: atom_id res chain seq x y z
N MET A 1 14.40 44.71 -15.76
CA MET A 1 13.18 44.02 -15.28
C MET A 1 12.92 42.70 -15.99
N THR A 2 13.11 42.62 -17.31
CA THR A 2 12.89 41.41 -18.14
C THR A 2 13.78 40.22 -17.81
N ILE A 3 15.07 40.44 -17.53
CA ILE A 3 16.04 39.36 -17.21
C ILE A 3 15.66 38.61 -15.93
N ALA A 4 15.20 39.32 -14.90
CA ALA A 4 14.79 38.71 -13.63
C ALA A 4 13.56 37.80 -13.80
N ILE A 5 12.63 38.17 -14.67
CA ILE A 5 11.43 37.37 -14.97
C ILE A 5 11.81 36.07 -15.70
N ILE A 6 12.75 36.14 -16.64
CA ILE A 6 13.23 34.95 -17.38
C ILE A 6 13.94 33.98 -16.44
N ILE A 7 14.81 34.47 -15.55
CA ILE A 7 15.51 33.64 -14.56
C ILE A 7 14.50 32.95 -13.63
N TRP A 8 13.48 33.69 -13.18
CA TRP A 8 12.43 33.13 -12.32
C TRP A 8 11.61 32.04 -13.02
N LEU A 9 11.25 32.23 -14.30
CA LEU A 9 10.56 31.23 -15.13
C LEU A 9 11.41 29.95 -15.33
N LEU A 10 12.71 30.11 -15.59
CA LEU A 10 13.63 28.98 -15.71
C LEU A 10 13.74 28.21 -14.38
N PHE A 11 13.76 28.92 -13.25
CA PHE A 11 13.79 28.29 -11.93
C PHE A 11 12.50 27.51 -11.65
N VAL A 12 11.32 28.08 -11.91
CA VAL A 12 10.03 27.41 -11.69
C VAL A 12 9.88 26.18 -12.60
N THR A 13 10.29 26.27 -13.87
CA THR A 13 10.23 25.14 -14.81
C THR A 13 11.21 24.02 -14.43
N ALA A 14 12.44 24.34 -14.04
CA ALA A 14 13.37 23.35 -13.51
C ALA A 14 12.86 22.70 -12.22
N PHE A 15 12.30 23.49 -11.31
CA PHE A 15 11.75 22.99 -10.05
C PHE A 15 10.57 22.04 -10.27
N THR A 16 9.64 22.38 -11.17
CA THR A 16 8.50 21.51 -11.51
C THR A 16 8.93 20.21 -12.20
N LEU A 17 9.97 20.25 -13.06
CA LEU A 17 10.57 19.06 -13.65
C LEU A 17 11.17 18.13 -12.59
N VAL A 18 11.90 18.68 -11.60
CA VAL A 18 12.47 17.91 -10.49
C VAL A 18 11.37 17.24 -9.67
N LEU A 19 10.32 17.99 -9.29
CA LEU A 19 9.19 17.43 -8.57
C LEU A 19 8.51 16.29 -9.35
N ARG A 20 8.32 16.47 -10.65
CA ARG A 20 7.76 15.43 -11.53
C ARG A 20 8.64 14.19 -11.57
N TYR A 21 9.96 14.37 -11.71
CA TYR A 21 10.93 13.26 -11.74
C TYR A 21 10.91 12.45 -10.43
N ILE A 22 10.92 13.13 -9.28
CA ILE A 22 10.85 12.47 -7.96
C ILE A 22 9.58 11.63 -7.85
N ARG A 23 8.43 12.19 -8.26
CA ARG A 23 7.13 11.49 -8.21
C ARG A 23 7.10 10.23 -9.07
N VAL A 24 7.63 10.32 -10.30
CA VAL A 24 7.72 9.17 -11.21
C VAL A 24 8.61 8.08 -10.61
N ARG A 25 9.76 8.46 -10.05
CA ARG A 25 10.69 7.50 -9.43
C ARG A 25 10.07 6.80 -8.22
N GLN A 26 9.34 7.52 -7.37
CA GLN A 26 8.62 6.93 -6.25
C GLN A 26 7.53 5.95 -6.70
N GLN A 27 6.77 6.28 -7.74
CA GLN A 27 5.75 5.37 -8.30
C GLN A 27 6.38 4.10 -8.88
N GLN A 28 7.53 4.22 -9.57
CA GLN A 28 8.26 3.06 -10.07
C GLN A 28 8.71 2.14 -8.93
N LEU A 29 9.30 2.71 -7.87
CA LEU A 29 9.74 1.92 -6.70
C LEU A 29 8.58 1.14 -6.07
N LYS A 30 7.44 1.80 -5.84
CA LYS A 30 6.23 1.15 -5.29
C LYS A 30 5.77 0.01 -6.20
N SER A 31 5.71 0.23 -7.52
CA SER A 31 5.31 -0.81 -8.47
C SER A 31 6.24 -2.03 -8.48
N THR A 32 7.55 -1.84 -8.31
CA THR A 32 8.51 -2.94 -8.23
C THR A 32 8.28 -3.79 -6.98
N ILE A 33 8.11 -3.14 -5.82
CA ILE A 33 7.84 -3.85 -4.55
C ILE A 33 6.55 -4.65 -4.64
N LEU A 34 5.49 -4.05 -5.19
CA LEU A 34 4.21 -4.74 -5.41
C LEU A 34 4.38 -5.97 -6.30
N ARG A 35 5.21 -5.88 -7.34
CA ARG A 35 5.50 -7.00 -8.24
C ARG A 35 6.33 -8.10 -7.55
N GLU A 36 7.29 -7.74 -6.70
CA GLU A 36 8.12 -8.68 -5.94
C GLU A 36 7.34 -9.41 -4.85
N ILE A 37 6.33 -8.77 -4.26
CA ILE A 37 5.40 -9.37 -3.28
C ILE A 37 4.57 -10.52 -3.88
N GLY A 38 4.67 -10.77 -5.19
CA GLY A 38 4.08 -11.96 -5.80
C GLY A 38 2.56 -11.86 -5.91
N LEU A 39 2.07 -10.67 -6.25
CA LEU A 39 0.67 -10.45 -6.58
C LEU A 39 0.25 -11.45 -7.67
N SER A 40 -0.56 -12.42 -7.27
CA SER A 40 -1.25 -13.35 -8.16
C SER A 40 -2.02 -12.55 -9.23
N ILE A 41 -2.24 -13.17 -10.38
CA ILE A 41 -2.70 -12.62 -11.67
C ILE A 41 -4.16 -12.13 -11.62
N SER A 42 -4.52 -11.39 -10.57
CA SER A 42 -5.86 -10.89 -10.29
C SER A 42 -6.01 -9.44 -10.74
N PRO A 43 -7.18 -9.04 -11.27
CA PRO A 43 -7.42 -7.70 -11.77
C PRO A 43 -7.25 -6.58 -10.75
N VAL A 44 -7.55 -6.88 -9.49
CA VAL A 44 -7.51 -5.95 -8.37
C VAL A 44 -7.01 -6.72 -7.15
N THR A 45 -6.12 -6.12 -6.37
CA THR A 45 -5.64 -6.69 -5.11
C THR A 45 -5.60 -5.61 -4.04
N ALA A 46 -5.99 -5.97 -2.82
CA ALA A 46 -5.83 -5.12 -1.66
C ALA A 46 -4.53 -5.47 -0.92
N LEU A 47 -3.78 -4.46 -0.48
CA LEU A 47 -2.75 -4.61 0.55
C LEU A 47 -3.27 -4.01 1.84
N LEU A 48 -3.28 -4.79 2.90
CA LEU A 48 -3.79 -4.40 4.21
C LEU A 48 -2.64 -4.43 5.22
N GLY A 49 -2.25 -3.27 5.71
CA GLY A 49 -1.30 -3.14 6.82
C GLY A 49 -2.01 -3.32 8.16
N VAL A 50 -1.54 -4.27 8.97
CA VAL A 50 -2.08 -4.54 10.31
C VAL A 50 -0.97 -4.74 11.34
N GLY A 51 -1.26 -4.35 12.57
CA GLY A 51 -0.37 -4.56 13.72
C GLY A 51 -0.73 -5.81 14.51
N LEU A 52 -0.18 -5.89 15.73
CA LEU A 52 -0.33 -7.01 16.65
C LEU A 52 -1.76 -7.22 17.20
N ASP A 53 -2.72 -6.37 16.87
CA ASP A 53 -4.11 -6.50 17.34
C ASP A 53 -4.84 -7.64 16.61
N ASP A 54 -5.33 -8.61 17.38
CA ASP A 54 -5.87 -9.89 16.92
C ASP A 54 -7.29 -9.85 16.38
N ILE A 55 -8.07 -8.83 16.74
CA ILE A 55 -9.52 -8.85 16.51
C ILE A 55 -9.90 -7.93 15.35
N GLY A 56 -9.16 -6.84 15.15
CA GLY A 56 -9.44 -5.85 14.11
C GLY A 56 -9.25 -6.39 12.68
N TYR A 57 -8.21 -7.19 12.43
CA TYR A 57 -7.83 -7.56 11.06
C TYR A 57 -8.92 -8.34 10.30
N MET A 58 -9.67 -9.22 10.98
CA MET A 58 -10.78 -9.95 10.35
C MET A 58 -11.90 -9.01 9.93
N ARG A 59 -12.23 -8.01 10.77
CA ARG A 59 -13.24 -6.99 10.44
C ARG A 59 -12.80 -6.17 9.22
N HIS A 60 -11.53 -5.81 9.14
CA HIS A 60 -10.97 -5.07 8.01
C HIS A 60 -10.99 -5.87 6.70
N ILE A 61 -10.68 -7.16 6.77
CA ILE A 61 -10.76 -8.07 5.62
C ILE A 61 -12.21 -8.17 5.14
N SER A 62 -13.16 -8.39 6.05
CA SER A 62 -14.59 -8.42 5.72
C SER A 62 -15.07 -7.12 5.10
N TYR A 63 -14.65 -5.97 5.62
CA TYR A 63 -14.98 -4.65 5.06
C TYR A 63 -14.47 -4.49 3.62
N ILE A 64 -13.23 -4.91 3.34
CA ILE A 64 -12.66 -4.85 1.98
C ILE A 64 -13.44 -5.77 1.04
N HIS A 65 -13.78 -6.99 1.47
CA HIS A 65 -14.57 -7.92 0.67
C HIS A 65 -16.00 -7.42 0.42
N GLU A 66 -16.63 -6.76 1.40
CA GLU A 66 -17.95 -6.16 1.22
C GLU A 66 -17.92 -4.99 0.22
N LYS A 67 -16.89 -4.14 0.30
CA LYS A 67 -16.78 -2.93 -0.53
C LYS A 67 -16.33 -3.20 -1.96
N TYR A 68 -15.44 -4.19 -2.17
CA TYR A 68 -14.82 -4.45 -3.49
C TYR A 68 -15.12 -5.85 -4.05
N GLY A 69 -15.89 -6.67 -3.34
CA GLY A 69 -16.09 -8.09 -3.66
C GLY A 69 -14.93 -8.97 -3.19
N GLU A 70 -15.01 -10.28 -3.47
CA GLU A 70 -13.97 -11.26 -3.14
C GLU A 70 -12.71 -11.08 -4.01
N ILE A 71 -11.96 -10.01 -3.76
CA ILE A 71 -10.64 -9.76 -4.33
C ILE A 71 -9.56 -10.41 -3.46
N PRO A 72 -8.39 -10.76 -4.04
CA PRO A 72 -7.23 -11.15 -3.25
C PRO A 72 -6.81 -10.04 -2.29
N ILE A 73 -6.41 -10.44 -1.09
CA ILE A 73 -5.90 -9.53 -0.06
C ILE A 73 -4.54 -10.02 0.41
N ILE A 74 -3.55 -9.12 0.39
CA ILE A 74 -2.25 -9.34 1.01
C ILE A 74 -2.20 -8.56 2.31
N VAL A 75 -2.07 -9.27 3.41
CA VAL A 75 -1.96 -8.71 4.75
C VAL A 75 -0.48 -8.53 5.07
N LEU A 76 -0.03 -7.29 5.17
CA LEU A 76 1.29 -6.94 5.66
C LEU A 76 1.22 -6.83 7.18
N TYR A 77 1.71 -7.87 7.85
CA TYR A 77 1.59 -8.04 9.29
C TYR A 77 2.87 -7.58 10.00
N LYS A 78 2.75 -6.52 10.80
CA LYS A 78 3.80 -6.06 11.70
C LYS A 78 3.70 -6.79 13.05
N GLY A 79 4.44 -7.87 13.18
CA GLY A 79 4.51 -8.65 14.41
C GLY A 79 5.26 -9.97 14.22
N PRO A 80 5.31 -10.82 15.24
CA PRO A 80 6.12 -12.03 15.20
C PRO A 80 5.55 -13.08 14.25
N ALA A 81 6.44 -13.79 13.53
CA ALA A 81 6.06 -14.80 12.53
C ALA A 81 5.07 -15.87 13.03
N TRP A 82 5.21 -16.35 14.27
CA TRP A 82 4.31 -17.37 14.83
C TRP A 82 2.84 -16.94 14.84
N LYS A 83 2.59 -15.64 14.97
CA LYS A 83 1.25 -15.07 15.01
C LYS A 83 0.67 -14.91 13.62
N ALA A 84 1.50 -14.54 12.64
CA ALA A 84 1.11 -14.55 11.23
C ALA A 84 0.70 -15.95 10.75
N ASP A 85 1.40 -17.00 11.19
CA ASP A 85 1.02 -18.39 10.88
C ASP A 85 -0.36 -18.75 11.43
N LEU A 86 -0.68 -18.32 12.65
CA LEU A 86 -2.02 -18.50 13.23
C LEU A 86 -3.07 -17.70 12.47
N MET A 87 -2.75 -16.48 12.04
CA MET A 87 -3.64 -15.66 11.20
C MET A 87 -3.91 -16.35 9.86
N GLN A 88 -2.86 -16.78 9.14
CA GLN A 88 -2.98 -17.43 7.83
C GLN A 88 -3.87 -18.68 7.88
N ARG A 89 -3.85 -19.44 8.97
CA ARG A 89 -4.70 -20.63 9.18
C ARG A 89 -6.18 -20.29 9.39
N LYS A 90 -6.49 -19.09 9.91
CA LYS A 90 -7.87 -18.63 10.16
C LYS A 90 -8.49 -17.94 8.96
N LEU A 91 -7.65 -17.45 8.04
CA LEU A 91 -8.06 -16.64 6.90
C LEU A 91 -8.41 -17.52 5.70
N SER A 92 -9.24 -16.98 4.79
CA SER A 92 -9.60 -17.65 3.55
C SER A 92 -8.38 -17.77 2.62
N SER A 93 -8.44 -18.70 1.66
CA SER A 93 -7.40 -18.89 0.64
C SER A 93 -7.17 -17.68 -0.27
N SER A 94 -8.14 -16.76 -0.32
CA SER A 94 -8.02 -15.47 -1.01
C SER A 94 -7.17 -14.44 -0.26
N VAL A 95 -6.74 -14.75 0.97
CA VAL A 95 -5.92 -13.87 1.80
C VAL A 95 -4.55 -14.49 2.07
N GLN A 96 -3.51 -13.72 1.77
CA GLN A 96 -2.12 -14.09 2.04
C GLN A 96 -1.55 -13.17 3.11
N VAL A 97 -0.87 -13.72 4.10
CA VAL A 97 -0.19 -12.97 5.16
C VAL A 97 1.31 -12.94 4.88
N ILE A 98 1.90 -11.76 4.90
CA ILE A 98 3.33 -11.52 4.78
C ILE A 98 3.79 -10.84 6.06
N VAL A 99 4.80 -11.42 6.69
CA VAL A 99 5.41 -10.89 7.90
C VAL A 99 6.35 -9.74 7.54
N ASP A 100 6.14 -8.59 8.16
CA ASP A 100 6.98 -7.40 8.05
C ASP A 100 7.37 -6.92 9.46
N GLU A 101 8.19 -7.73 10.15
CA GLU A 101 8.61 -7.51 11.55
C GLU A 101 9.18 -6.10 11.77
N GLU A 102 10.00 -5.62 10.85
CA GLU A 102 10.66 -4.31 10.90
C GLU A 102 9.82 -3.16 10.29
N ALA A 103 8.61 -3.46 9.81
CA ALA A 103 7.74 -2.52 9.10
C ALA A 103 8.41 -1.85 7.87
N GLU A 104 9.35 -2.54 7.21
CA GLU A 104 10.09 -2.00 6.06
C GLU A 104 9.18 -1.89 4.83
N LEU A 105 8.36 -2.91 4.57
CA LEU A 105 7.40 -2.93 3.46
C LEU A 105 6.28 -1.91 3.73
N LEU A 106 5.76 -1.88 4.95
CA LEU A 106 4.75 -0.91 5.38
C LEU A 106 5.26 0.53 5.18
N ARG A 107 6.50 0.83 5.56
CA ARG A 107 7.12 2.15 5.31
C ARG A 107 7.28 2.46 3.83
N LYS A 108 7.77 1.51 3.03
CA LYS A 108 7.97 1.72 1.59
C LYS A 108 6.65 1.94 0.85
N LEU A 109 5.56 1.34 1.33
CA LEU A 109 4.21 1.49 0.78
C LEU A 109 3.43 2.64 1.40
N GLU A 110 4.01 3.38 2.36
CA GLU A 110 3.34 4.46 3.11
C GLU A 110 2.11 3.98 3.92
N LEU A 111 2.07 2.70 4.29
CA LEU A 111 1.07 2.07 5.16
C LEU A 111 1.49 2.11 6.63
N THR A 112 2.00 3.25 7.11
CA THR A 112 2.55 3.36 8.48
C THR A 112 1.48 3.57 9.55
N ASP A 113 0.32 4.11 9.16
CA ASP A 113 -0.82 4.34 10.05
C ASP A 113 -1.72 3.11 10.04
N LEU A 114 -1.47 2.19 10.96
CA LEU A 114 -2.20 0.93 11.05
C LEU A 114 -3.51 1.12 11.84
N PRO A 115 -4.63 0.51 11.42
CA PRO A 115 -4.82 -0.26 10.18
C PRO A 115 -5.02 0.62 8.95
N SER A 116 -4.39 0.27 7.83
CA SER A 116 -4.53 0.97 6.54
C SER A 116 -4.53 0.01 5.37
N TYR A 117 -5.15 0.38 4.26
CA TYR A 117 -5.13 -0.41 3.03
C TYR A 117 -4.84 0.40 1.77
N LEU A 118 -4.29 -0.31 0.79
CA LEU A 118 -4.05 0.13 -0.57
C LEU A 118 -4.81 -0.78 -1.53
N ILE A 119 -5.55 -0.22 -2.48
CA ILE A 119 -6.14 -0.97 -3.59
C ILE A 119 -5.29 -0.73 -4.83
N THR A 120 -4.81 -1.83 -5.43
CA THR A 120 -4.01 -1.80 -6.65
C THR A 120 -4.73 -2.49 -7.79
N ASP A 121 -4.50 -2.04 -9.02
CA ASP A 121 -4.94 -2.74 -10.24
C ASP A 121 -3.87 -3.65 -10.86
N GLN A 122 -4.20 -4.29 -11.98
CA GLN A 122 -3.30 -5.15 -12.77
C GLN A 122 -1.96 -4.50 -13.16
N ALA A 123 -1.93 -3.17 -13.25
CA ALA A 123 -0.73 -2.43 -13.61
C ALA A 123 0.07 -2.00 -12.38
N TYR A 124 -0.27 -2.52 -11.19
CA TYR A 124 0.31 -2.15 -9.90
C TYR A 124 0.13 -0.66 -9.58
N ARG A 125 -0.90 -0.03 -10.17
CA ARG A 125 -1.22 1.36 -9.89
C ARG A 125 -2.10 1.43 -8.67
N ILE A 126 -1.72 2.30 -7.74
CA ILE A 126 -2.50 2.61 -6.56
C ILE A 126 -3.75 3.37 -7.00
N ARG A 127 -4.92 2.76 -6.79
CA ARG A 127 -6.23 3.39 -7.03
C ARG A 127 -6.74 4.11 -5.80
N GLU A 128 -6.53 3.50 -4.63
CA GLU A 128 -7.01 4.02 -3.36
C GLU A 128 -5.97 3.75 -2.28
N HIS A 129 -5.76 4.74 -1.43
CA HIS A 129 -5.00 4.62 -0.19
C HIS A 129 -5.88 5.19 0.91
N SER A 130 -6.27 4.37 1.88
CA SER A 130 -7.16 4.79 2.95
C SER A 130 -6.71 4.23 4.29
N ARG A 131 -6.87 5.03 5.33
CA ARG A 131 -6.81 4.56 6.71
C ARG A 131 -8.16 3.92 7.02
N ILE A 132 -8.15 2.74 7.61
CA ILE A 132 -9.39 2.19 8.17
C ILE A 132 -9.55 2.87 9.52
N PHE A 133 -10.03 4.12 9.49
CA PHE A 133 -10.57 4.72 10.69
C PHE A 133 -11.66 3.80 11.19
N ASP A 134 -11.66 3.49 12.48
CA ASP A 134 -12.66 2.71 13.18
C ASP A 134 -14.02 2.94 12.55
N ALA A 135 -14.40 2.04 11.63
CA ALA A 135 -15.73 2.01 11.08
C ALA A 135 -16.56 1.52 12.27
N VAL A 136 -17.12 2.51 12.98
CA VAL A 136 -18.30 2.34 13.83
C VAL A 136 -19.35 1.58 13.02
#